data_AF-A0A537SDV2-F1
#
_entry.id   AF-A0A537SDV2-F1
#
_cell.length_a   1.000
_cell.length_b   1.000
_cell.length_c   1.000
_cell.angle_alpha   90.00
_cell.angle_beta   90.00
_cell.angle_gamma   90.00
#
_symmetry.space_group_name_H-M   'P 1'
#
loop_
_entity.id
_entity.type
_entity.pdbx_description
1 polymer ?
#
loop_
_entity_poly.entity_id
_entity_poly.type
_entity_poly.pdbx_seq_one_letter_code
_entity_poly.pdbx_strand_id
1 'polypeptide(L)'
;MDTALSTAADIPHKPFYTHLYVQVLTAIVIGALLGHFYPHIGEAMKPLGDGFIKLIKTLIAPIIFCTVVHGIASMEDMKKVGRVGLKALIYFEVMTTLALIVGLVVVNILQPGAGMNVDARTIDTKSIQIYTTKAGQQGTVEFLMHIIPNTVVGAFAEGEILQVLFFAILFAFGLFMLGERGRPVLAFIDIISHTFFGIVGIIMKAAPIGAFGAMAFTVGKYGAGTLLSLAQLMIAFYITCVIFVVFVLGAIAWLVGFNILKFIRYIKEELLIVLGTSSSEAVLPRMIAKLENLGCKESVVGLVIPTGYSFNLDGTCIYLTMAAIFLAQATNTELTLWQQLGIIGVLL
;
A
#
# COMPACT_ATOMS: atom_id res chain seq x y z
N MET A 1 -34.66 -28.22 40.79
CA MET A 1 -35.32 -28.04 39.47
C MET A 1 -34.79 -26.75 38.90
N ASP A 2 -33.50 -26.65 38.55
CA ASP A 2 -32.78 -27.33 37.46
C ASP A 2 -33.37 -27.11 36.07
N THR A 3 -32.46 -26.68 35.17
CA THR A 3 -32.51 -26.52 33.71
C THR A 3 -33.17 -25.24 33.20
N ALA A 4 -32.53 -24.40 32.37
CA ALA A 4 -31.58 -24.71 31.31
C ALA A 4 -30.45 -23.67 31.17
N LEU A 5 -29.21 -24.17 31.21
CA LEU A 5 -28.03 -23.53 30.65
C LEU A 5 -28.20 -23.41 29.14
N SER A 6 -28.22 -22.18 28.63
CA SER A 6 -28.08 -21.90 27.20
C SER A 6 -26.70 -22.36 26.75
N THR A 7 -26.64 -23.51 26.08
CA THR A 7 -25.44 -24.02 25.42
C THR A 7 -24.94 -22.99 24.40
N ALA A 8 -23.72 -22.51 24.58
CA ALA A 8 -23.00 -21.73 23.58
C ALA A 8 -23.00 -22.53 22.26
N ALA A 9 -23.59 -21.96 21.21
CA ALA A 9 -23.57 -22.56 19.89
C ALA A 9 -22.11 -22.69 19.43
N ASP A 10 -21.71 -23.94 19.18
CA ASP A 10 -20.40 -24.30 18.68
C ASP A 10 -20.21 -23.64 17.30
N ILE A 11 -19.34 -22.62 17.22
CA ILE A 11 -19.04 -21.94 15.96
C ILE A 11 -18.25 -22.94 15.12
N PRO A 12 -18.76 -23.43 13.97
CA PRO A 12 -18.08 -24.46 13.21
C PRO A 12 -16.70 -23.92 12.79
N HIS A 13 -15.64 -24.58 13.28
CA HIS A 13 -14.27 -24.30 12.88
C HIS A 13 -14.15 -24.53 11.38
N LYS A 14 -14.08 -23.45 10.61
CA LYS A 14 -13.83 -23.53 9.16
C LYS A 14 -12.50 -24.28 8.93
N PRO A 15 -12.44 -25.23 7.98
CA PRO A 15 -11.23 -25.99 7.72
C PRO A 15 -10.07 -25.06 7.36
N PHE A 16 -8.85 -25.38 7.77
CA PHE A 16 -7.67 -24.51 7.60
C PHE A 16 -7.43 -24.06 6.14
N TYR A 17 -7.69 -24.94 5.15
CA TYR A 17 -7.55 -24.65 3.72
C TYR A 17 -8.62 -23.69 3.15
N THR A 18 -9.67 -23.40 3.91
CA THR A 18 -10.69 -22.40 3.52
C THR A 18 -10.29 -20.98 3.91
N HIS A 19 -9.22 -20.81 4.70
CA HIS A 19 -8.70 -19.49 5.01
C HIS A 19 -7.98 -18.90 3.80
N LEU A 20 -8.35 -17.67 3.45
CA LEU A 20 -7.81 -16.97 2.29
C LEU A 20 -6.28 -16.86 2.32
N TYR A 21 -5.68 -16.61 3.50
CA TYR A 21 -4.23 -16.51 3.61
C TYR A 21 -3.51 -17.82 3.25
N VAL A 22 -4.11 -18.98 3.57
CA VAL A 22 -3.53 -20.29 3.24
C VAL A 22 -3.56 -20.48 1.73
N GLN A 23 -4.70 -20.17 1.10
CA GLN A 23 -4.86 -20.24 -0.34
C GLN A 23 -3.87 -19.33 -1.08
N VAL A 24 -3.71 -18.09 -0.61
CA VAL A 24 -2.75 -17.13 -1.18
C VAL A 24 -1.31 -17.62 -1.00
N LEU A 25 -0.94 -18.11 0.18
CA LEU A 25 0.42 -18.61 0.42
C LEU A 25 0.74 -19.83 -0.45
N THR A 26 -0.20 -20.78 -0.54
CA THR A 26 -0.08 -21.95 -1.43
C THR A 26 0.05 -21.51 -2.88
N ALA A 27 -0.77 -20.54 -3.32
CA ALA A 27 -0.72 -20.00 -4.68
C ALA A 27 0.61 -19.30 -5.01
N ILE A 28 1.15 -18.52 -4.08
CA ILE A 28 2.47 -17.89 -4.19
C ILE A 28 3.57 -18.94 -4.37
N VAL A 29 3.56 -19.99 -3.53
CA VAL A 29 4.56 -21.06 -3.59
C VAL A 29 4.46 -21.81 -4.92
N ILE A 30 3.26 -22.20 -5.33
CA ILE A 30 3.05 -22.91 -6.61
C ILE A 30 3.47 -22.01 -7.79
N GLY A 31 3.14 -20.72 -7.75
CA GLY A 31 3.52 -19.76 -8.78
C GLY A 31 5.04 -19.62 -8.88
N ALA A 32 5.73 -19.46 -7.75
CA ALA A 32 7.18 -19.38 -7.70
C ALA A 32 7.86 -20.66 -8.22
N LEU A 33 7.35 -21.85 -7.86
CA LEU A 33 7.86 -23.13 -8.37
C LEU A 33 7.66 -23.24 -9.89
N LEU A 34 6.49 -22.84 -10.40
CA LEU A 34 6.22 -22.84 -11.85
C LEU A 34 7.17 -21.89 -12.58
N GLY A 35 7.36 -20.67 -12.07
CA GLY A 35 8.29 -19.70 -12.65
C GLY A 35 9.75 -20.16 -12.60
N HIS A 36 10.13 -20.93 -11.57
CA HIS A 36 11.49 -21.47 -11.45
C HIS A 36 11.76 -22.64 -12.40
N PHE A 37 10.87 -23.66 -12.42
CA PHE A 37 11.07 -24.87 -13.22
C PHE A 37 10.63 -24.73 -14.67
N TYR A 38 9.65 -23.87 -14.96
CA TYR A 38 9.12 -23.62 -16.30
C TYR A 38 9.03 -22.11 -16.58
N PRO A 39 10.17 -21.39 -16.73
CA PRO A 39 10.19 -19.92 -16.82
C PRO A 39 9.30 -19.33 -17.91
N HIS A 40 9.27 -19.92 -19.11
CA HIS A 40 8.41 -19.48 -20.20
C HIS A 40 6.90 -19.58 -19.86
N ILE A 41 6.50 -20.63 -19.14
CA ILE A 41 5.11 -20.79 -18.69
C ILE A 41 4.83 -19.79 -17.58
N GLY A 42 5.77 -19.60 -16.64
CA GLY A 42 5.65 -18.64 -15.56
C GLY A 42 5.46 -17.21 -16.07
N GLU A 43 6.26 -16.77 -17.04
CA GLU A 43 6.10 -15.46 -17.68
C GLU A 43 4.73 -15.32 -18.37
N ALA A 44 4.24 -16.38 -19.01
CA ALA A 44 2.91 -16.39 -19.64
C ALA A 44 1.74 -16.28 -18.66
N MET A 45 1.95 -16.48 -17.35
CA MET A 45 0.90 -16.33 -16.32
C MET A 45 0.64 -14.86 -15.93
N LYS A 46 1.42 -13.90 -16.43
CA LYS A 46 1.25 -12.46 -16.16
C LYS A 46 -0.20 -11.96 -16.25
N PRO A 47 -1.03 -12.35 -17.25
CA PRO A 47 -2.40 -11.86 -17.36
C PRO A 47 -3.29 -12.18 -16.15
N LEU A 48 -2.99 -13.23 -15.39
CA LEU A 48 -3.73 -13.58 -14.17
C LEU A 48 -3.48 -12.56 -13.06
N GLY A 49 -2.21 -12.15 -12.88
CA GLY A 49 -1.83 -11.10 -11.93
C GLY A 49 -2.35 -9.73 -12.36
N ASP A 50 -2.09 -9.34 -13.60
CA ASP A 50 -2.55 -8.06 -14.17
C ASP A 50 -4.08 -7.95 -14.14
N GLY A 51 -4.78 -9.03 -14.46
CA GLY A 51 -6.24 -9.10 -14.43
C GLY A 51 -6.80 -8.89 -13.02
N PHE A 52 -6.20 -9.53 -12.01
CA PHE A 52 -6.61 -9.33 -10.61
C PHE A 52 -6.39 -7.89 -10.15
N ILE A 53 -5.21 -7.31 -10.43
CA ILE A 53 -4.91 -5.91 -10.08
C ILE A 53 -5.90 -4.97 -10.78
N LYS A 54 -6.18 -5.20 -12.07
CA LYS A 54 -7.14 -4.39 -12.85
C LYS A 54 -8.54 -4.43 -12.25
N LEU A 55 -9.01 -5.62 -11.84
CA LEU A 55 -10.30 -5.79 -11.18
C LEU A 55 -10.40 -4.99 -9.88
N ILE A 56 -9.35 -5.01 -9.03
CA ILE A 56 -9.35 -4.20 -7.81
C ILE A 56 -9.27 -2.72 -8.15
N LYS A 57 -8.41 -2.32 -9.10
CA LYS A 57 -8.20 -0.91 -9.46
C LYS A 57 -9.49 -0.21 -9.91
N THR A 58 -10.38 -0.91 -10.62
CA THR A 58 -11.70 -0.39 -11.00
C THR A 58 -12.59 -0.01 -9.80
N LEU A 59 -12.39 -0.64 -8.65
CA LEU A 59 -13.19 -0.36 -7.45
C LEU A 59 -12.61 0.73 -6.55
N ILE A 60 -11.32 1.05 -6.68
CA ILE A 60 -10.62 1.93 -5.74
C ILE A 60 -11.19 3.35 -5.76
N ALA A 61 -11.29 3.97 -6.94
CA ALA A 61 -11.75 5.35 -7.05
C ALA A 61 -13.18 5.54 -6.49
N PRO A 62 -14.18 4.73 -6.90
CA PRO A 62 -15.53 4.81 -6.31
C PRO A 62 -15.54 4.58 -4.79
N ILE A 63 -14.77 3.60 -4.28
CA ILE A 63 -14.72 3.29 -2.85
C ILE A 63 -14.10 4.43 -2.05
N ILE A 64 -12.98 4.99 -2.52
CA ILE A 64 -12.35 6.14 -1.88
C ILE A 64 -13.33 7.30 -1.83
N PHE A 65 -13.99 7.62 -2.95
CA PHE A 65 -14.98 8.68 -2.98
C PHE A 65 -16.09 8.46 -1.94
N CYS A 66 -16.73 7.28 -1.95
CA CYS A 66 -17.81 6.97 -1.01
C CYS A 66 -17.34 7.01 0.45
N THR A 67 -16.19 6.42 0.75
CA THR A 67 -15.66 6.33 2.12
C THR A 67 -15.23 7.70 2.65
N VAL A 68 -14.57 8.52 1.83
CA VAL A 68 -14.14 9.87 2.22
C VAL A 68 -15.36 10.77 2.42
N VAL A 69 -16.31 10.75 1.48
CA VAL A 69 -17.53 11.56 1.60
C VAL A 69 -18.32 11.16 2.84
N HIS A 70 -18.56 9.86 3.03
CA HIS A 70 -19.26 9.35 4.19
C HIS A 70 -18.52 9.66 5.50
N GLY A 71 -17.20 9.45 5.54
CA GLY A 71 -16.36 9.70 6.71
C GLY A 71 -16.34 11.18 7.12
N ILE A 72 -16.28 12.11 6.16
CA ILE A 72 -16.27 13.54 6.46
C ILE A 72 -17.68 14.04 6.80
N ALA A 73 -18.69 13.67 6.02
CA ALA A 73 -20.06 14.15 6.20
C ALA A 73 -20.75 13.55 7.45
N SER A 74 -20.29 12.41 7.95
CA SER A 74 -20.72 11.84 9.24
C SER A 74 -20.14 12.57 10.46
N MET A 75 -19.16 13.47 10.27
CA MET A 75 -18.67 14.31 11.37
C MET A 75 -19.59 15.51 11.62
N GLU A 76 -20.05 15.65 12.86
CA GLU A 76 -20.83 16.83 13.30
C GLU A 76 -20.01 18.13 13.32
N ASP A 77 -18.68 18.05 13.37
CA ASP A 77 -17.79 19.20 13.55
C ASP A 77 -16.64 19.22 12.53
N MET A 78 -16.72 20.15 11.58
CA MET A 78 -15.72 20.37 10.53
C MET A 78 -14.33 20.75 11.08
N LYS A 79 -14.25 21.39 12.25
CA LYS A 79 -12.94 21.69 12.87
C LYS A 79 -12.24 20.40 13.28
N LYS A 80 -12.99 19.35 13.63
CA LYS A 80 -12.42 18.03 13.93
C LYS A 80 -11.86 17.38 12.67
N VAL A 81 -12.55 17.46 11.54
CA VAL A 81 -12.08 16.92 10.24
C VAL A 81 -10.71 17.50 9.89
N GLY A 82 -10.59 18.83 9.83
CA GLY A 82 -9.32 19.49 9.49
C GLY A 82 -8.20 19.16 10.47
N ARG A 83 -8.51 19.06 11.77
CA ARG A 83 -7.53 18.67 12.79
C ARG A 83 -7.07 17.22 12.64
N VAL A 84 -7.96 16.29 12.28
CA VAL A 84 -7.59 14.88 12.04
C VAL A 84 -6.73 14.78 10.78
N GLY A 85 -7.11 15.44 9.69
CA GLY A 85 -6.33 15.48 8.45
C GLY A 85 -4.93 16.05 8.66
N LEU A 86 -4.81 17.21 9.32
CA LEU A 86 -3.51 17.82 9.61
C LEU A 86 -2.63 16.94 10.51
N LYS A 87 -3.22 16.33 11.56
CA LYS A 87 -2.50 15.37 12.40
C LYS A 87 -2.00 14.16 11.61
N ALA A 88 -2.80 13.66 10.66
CA ALA A 88 -2.41 12.55 9.82
C ALA A 88 -1.26 12.93 8.88
N LEU A 89 -1.31 14.09 8.22
CA LEU A 89 -0.21 14.55 7.35
C LEU A 89 1.09 14.74 8.13
N ILE A 90 1.05 15.38 9.30
CA ILE A 90 2.25 15.53 10.16
C ILE A 90 2.76 14.16 10.59
N TYR A 91 1.86 13.25 10.94
CA TYR A 91 2.24 11.88 11.29
C TYR A 91 2.91 11.17 10.11
N PHE A 92 2.35 11.24 8.91
CA PHE A 92 2.92 10.61 7.71
C PHE A 92 4.32 11.12 7.40
N GLU A 93 4.50 12.45 7.45
CA GLU A 93 5.79 13.08 7.20
C GLU A 93 6.86 12.62 8.20
N VAL A 94 6.52 12.60 9.49
CA VAL A 94 7.42 12.12 10.54
C VAL A 94 7.74 10.64 10.35
N MET A 95 6.74 9.81 10.04
CA MET A 95 6.94 8.38 9.82
C MET A 95 7.81 8.09 8.60
N THR A 96 7.57 8.80 7.50
CA THR A 96 8.34 8.68 6.27
C THR A 96 9.79 9.11 6.51
N THR A 97 10.01 10.21 7.23
CA THR A 97 11.34 10.67 7.61
C THR A 97 12.08 9.62 8.45
N LEU A 98 11.42 9.03 9.46
CA LEU A 98 11.99 7.96 10.26
C LEU A 98 12.29 6.71 9.43
N ALA A 99 11.41 6.36 8.49
CA ALA A 99 11.58 5.22 7.57
C ALA A 99 12.83 5.41 6.69
N LEU A 100 12.99 6.60 6.10
CA LEU A 100 14.15 6.98 5.29
C LEU A 100 15.45 6.90 6.11
N ILE A 101 15.47 7.45 7.33
CA ILE A 101 16.64 7.40 8.22
C ILE A 101 17.00 5.96 8.57
N VAL A 102 16.03 5.13 8.96
CA VAL A 102 16.27 3.73 9.30
C VAL A 102 16.80 2.96 8.08
N GLY A 103 16.23 3.18 6.89
CA GLY A 103 16.73 2.62 5.64
C GLY A 103 18.16 3.03 5.34
N LEU A 104 18.49 4.31 5.51
CA LEU A 104 19.83 4.84 5.30
C LEU A 104 20.85 4.23 6.27
N VAL A 105 20.51 4.13 7.55
CA VAL A 105 21.38 3.54 8.58
C VAL A 105 21.65 2.07 8.26
N VAL A 106 20.61 1.29 7.98
CA VAL A 106 20.76 -0.16 7.73
C VAL A 106 21.57 -0.42 6.47
N VAL A 107 21.34 0.30 5.36
CA VAL A 107 22.10 0.07 4.10
C VAL A 107 23.58 0.48 4.21
N ASN A 108 23.90 1.50 5.02
CA ASN A 108 25.29 1.88 5.28
C ASN A 108 26.02 0.87 6.18
N ILE A 109 25.29 0.17 7.06
CA ILE A 109 25.86 -0.89 7.93
C ILE A 109 26.03 -2.21 7.17
N LEU A 110 24.99 -2.66 6.46
CA LEU A 110 24.99 -3.95 5.79
C LEU A 110 25.75 -3.94 4.46
N GLN A 111 25.90 -2.76 3.84
CA GLN A 111 26.63 -2.54 2.60
C GLN A 111 26.35 -3.58 1.50
N PRO A 112 25.08 -3.83 1.14
CA PRO A 112 24.73 -4.93 0.23
C PRO A 112 25.27 -4.77 -1.20
N GLY A 113 25.74 -3.58 -1.60
CA GLY A 113 26.36 -3.36 -2.91
C GLY A 113 27.89 -3.47 -2.90
N ALA A 114 28.52 -3.57 -1.73
CA ALA A 114 29.97 -3.59 -1.63
C ALA A 114 30.56 -4.84 -2.30
N GLY A 115 31.65 -4.66 -3.06
CA GLY A 115 32.36 -5.76 -3.73
C GLY A 115 31.80 -6.15 -5.11
N MET A 116 30.68 -5.57 -5.55
CA MET A 116 30.17 -5.81 -6.91
C MET A 116 31.06 -5.19 -8.00
N ASN A 117 31.71 -4.06 -7.71
CA ASN A 117 32.67 -3.38 -8.58
C ASN A 117 32.19 -3.21 -10.04
N VAL A 118 30.94 -2.81 -10.21
CA VAL A 118 30.31 -2.64 -11.53
C VAL A 118 30.87 -1.41 -12.21
N ASP A 119 31.36 -1.57 -13.44
CA ASP A 119 31.79 -0.42 -14.24
C ASP A 119 30.57 0.34 -14.77
N ALA A 120 30.32 1.53 -14.21
CA ALA A 120 29.22 2.41 -14.60
C ALA A 120 29.24 2.77 -16.09
N ARG A 121 30.40 2.73 -16.77
CA ARG A 121 30.52 3.02 -18.22
C ARG A 121 29.93 1.93 -19.11
N THR A 122 29.76 0.73 -18.57
CA THR A 122 29.20 -0.42 -19.30
C THR A 122 27.68 -0.55 -19.16
N ILE A 123 27.05 0.31 -18.35
CA ILE A 123 25.61 0.29 -18.08
C ILE A 123 24.87 1.06 -19.20
N ASP A 124 23.92 0.40 -19.87
CA ASP A 124 23.06 1.04 -20.86
C ASP A 124 22.01 1.93 -20.20
N THR A 125 22.16 3.26 -20.35
CA THR A 125 21.24 4.26 -19.79
C THR A 125 20.06 4.59 -20.68
N LYS A 126 19.96 4.01 -21.89
CA LYS A 126 18.84 4.27 -22.81
C LYS A 126 17.48 3.94 -22.19
N SER A 127 17.42 2.87 -21.40
CA SER A 127 16.21 2.44 -20.71
C SER A 127 15.71 3.43 -19.66
N ILE A 128 16.59 4.28 -19.10
CA ILE A 128 16.23 5.26 -18.07
C ILE A 128 15.99 6.69 -18.60
N GLN A 129 16.40 6.99 -19.84
CA GLN A 129 16.31 8.34 -20.41
C GLN A 129 14.89 8.91 -20.38
N ILE A 130 13.88 8.09 -20.69
CA ILE A 130 12.47 8.50 -20.67
C ILE A 130 12.07 8.97 -19.27
N TYR A 131 12.56 8.31 -18.23
CA TYR A 131 12.27 8.66 -16.84
C TYR A 131 13.01 9.92 -16.40
N THR A 132 14.27 10.08 -16.81
CA THR A 132 15.05 11.30 -16.49
C THR A 132 14.49 12.54 -17.17
N THR A 133 14.01 12.43 -18.42
CA THR A 133 13.38 13.55 -19.13
C THR A 133 12.05 13.93 -18.51
N LYS A 134 11.22 12.95 -18.13
CA LYS A 134 9.96 13.21 -17.41
C LYS A 134 10.19 13.84 -16.03
N ALA A 135 11.18 13.35 -15.28
CA ALA A 135 11.51 13.90 -13.97
C ALA A 135 11.93 15.37 -14.04
N GLY A 136 12.64 15.78 -15.10
CA GLY A 136 13.03 17.18 -15.30
C GLY A 136 11.86 18.13 -15.64
N GLN A 137 10.69 17.59 -15.98
CA GLN A 137 9.48 18.38 -16.26
C GLN A 137 8.59 18.50 -15.02
N GLN A 138 8.63 17.52 -14.11
CA GLN A 138 7.83 17.51 -12.89
C GLN A 138 8.37 18.49 -11.84
N GLY A 139 7.66 19.60 -11.66
CA GLY A 139 7.89 20.56 -10.58
C GLY A 139 6.83 20.49 -9.49
N THR A 140 7.12 21.05 -8.31
CA THR A 140 6.16 21.16 -7.20
C THR A 140 4.86 21.84 -7.63
N VAL A 141 4.94 22.87 -8.48
CA VAL A 141 3.76 23.58 -9.00
C VAL A 141 2.91 22.66 -9.88
N GLU A 142 3.53 21.90 -10.79
CA GLU A 142 2.80 20.97 -11.64
C GLU A 142 2.14 19.86 -10.83
N PHE A 143 2.83 19.32 -9.83
CA PHE A 143 2.26 18.35 -8.89
C PHE A 143 1.02 18.91 -8.18
N LEU A 144 1.09 20.13 -7.63
CA LEU A 144 -0.04 20.77 -6.96
C LEU A 144 -1.21 21.03 -7.93
N MET A 145 -0.92 21.43 -9.17
CA MET A 145 -1.94 21.61 -10.19
C MET A 145 -2.57 20.28 -10.61
N HIS A 146 -1.81 19.19 -10.64
CA HIS A 146 -2.29 17.84 -10.97
C HIS A 146 -3.28 17.27 -9.94
N ILE A 147 -3.27 17.78 -8.70
CA ILE A 147 -4.28 17.43 -7.68
C ILE A 147 -5.69 17.87 -8.11
N ILE A 148 -5.78 18.95 -8.89
CA ILE A 148 -7.06 19.50 -9.35
C ILE A 148 -7.41 18.82 -10.69
N PRO A 149 -8.47 17.98 -10.74
CA PRO A 149 -8.84 17.32 -11.99
C PRO A 149 -9.41 18.31 -13.00
N ASN A 150 -9.10 18.10 -14.27
CA ASN A 150 -9.71 18.85 -15.38
C ASN A 150 -11.23 18.61 -15.45
N THR A 151 -11.66 17.38 -15.20
CA THR A 151 -13.08 17.00 -15.08
C THR A 151 -13.24 15.94 -13.98
N VAL A 152 -14.36 15.99 -13.27
CA VAL A 152 -14.67 15.00 -12.23
C VAL A 152 -14.66 13.59 -12.81
N VAL A 153 -15.37 13.37 -13.93
CA VAL A 153 -15.45 12.05 -14.57
C VAL A 153 -14.07 11.55 -15.02
N GLY A 154 -13.20 12.45 -15.50
CA GLY A 154 -11.82 12.12 -15.88
C GLY A 154 -11.03 11.51 -14.73
N ALA A 155 -11.11 12.09 -13.52
CA ALA A 155 -10.41 11.56 -12.34
C ALA A 155 -10.79 10.10 -12.03
N PHE A 156 -12.08 9.76 -12.14
CA PHE A 156 -12.55 8.39 -11.95
C PHE A 156 -12.19 7.46 -13.12
N ALA A 157 -12.24 7.96 -14.36
CA ALA A 157 -11.96 7.16 -15.55
C ALA A 157 -10.47 6.81 -15.69
N GLU A 158 -9.59 7.75 -15.35
CA GLU A 158 -8.13 7.58 -15.36
C GLU A 158 -7.63 6.86 -14.11
N GLY A 159 -8.44 6.82 -13.05
CA GLY A 159 -8.10 6.18 -11.78
C GLY A 159 -7.09 6.98 -10.96
N GLU A 160 -7.11 8.31 -11.11
CA GLU A 160 -6.24 9.23 -10.38
C GLU A 160 -6.73 9.41 -8.94
N ILE A 161 -6.18 8.60 -8.03
CA ILE A 161 -6.63 8.49 -6.64
C ILE A 161 -6.58 9.86 -5.92
N LEU A 162 -5.52 10.64 -6.13
CA LEU A 162 -5.35 11.92 -5.46
C LEU A 162 -6.39 12.96 -5.91
N GLN A 163 -6.74 12.96 -7.20
CA GLN A 163 -7.79 13.82 -7.75
C GLN A 163 -9.17 13.41 -7.23
N VAL A 164 -9.45 12.10 -7.16
CA VAL A 164 -10.69 11.57 -6.59
C VAL A 164 -10.81 11.94 -5.11
N LEU A 165 -9.72 11.84 -4.34
CA LEU A 165 -9.67 12.25 -2.94
C LEU A 165 -9.97 13.75 -2.78
N PHE A 166 -9.33 14.61 -3.59
CA PHE A 166 -9.56 16.05 -3.57
C PHE A 166 -11.02 16.40 -3.85
N PHE A 167 -11.60 15.82 -4.91
CA PHE A 167 -13.00 16.02 -5.23
C PHE A 167 -13.94 15.49 -4.13
N ALA A 168 -13.65 14.31 -3.55
CA ALA A 168 -14.44 13.73 -2.47
C ALA A 168 -14.49 14.65 -1.24
N ILE A 169 -13.37 15.28 -0.88
CA ILE A 169 -13.31 16.26 0.21
C ILE A 169 -14.20 17.48 -0.09
N LEU A 170 -14.09 18.06 -1.30
CA LEU A 170 -14.93 19.19 -1.70
C LEU A 170 -16.43 18.83 -1.72
N PHE A 171 -16.76 17.65 -2.24
CA PHE A 171 -18.12 17.14 -2.27
C PHE A 171 -18.69 16.95 -0.86
N ALA A 172 -17.89 16.38 0.05
CA ALA A 172 -18.27 16.20 1.44
C ALA A 172 -18.55 17.54 2.14
N PHE A 173 -17.71 18.56 1.91
CA PHE A 173 -17.95 19.90 2.44
C PHE A 173 -19.24 20.50 1.88
N GLY A 174 -19.47 20.40 0.57
CA GLY A 174 -20.73 20.85 -0.04
C GLY A 174 -21.95 20.16 0.55
N LEU A 175 -21.86 18.85 0.79
CA LEU A 175 -22.93 18.06 1.39
C LEU A 175 -23.19 18.45 2.85
N PHE A 176 -22.14 18.69 3.62
CA PHE A 176 -22.24 19.17 4.99
C PHE A 176 -22.93 20.54 5.07
N MET A 177 -22.62 21.45 4.15
CA MET A 177 -23.24 22.78 4.09
C MET A 177 -24.75 22.74 3.77
N LEU A 178 -25.24 21.67 3.14
CA LEU A 178 -26.67 21.47 2.87
C LEU A 178 -27.46 21.04 4.13
N GLY A 179 -26.76 20.61 5.20
CA GLY A 179 -27.39 20.14 6.44
C GLY A 179 -28.37 18.99 6.19
N GLU A 180 -29.58 19.10 6.76
CA GLU A 180 -30.64 18.09 6.63
C GLU A 180 -30.99 17.74 5.17
N ARG A 181 -30.87 18.70 4.24
CA ARG A 181 -31.17 18.46 2.82
C ARG A 181 -30.15 17.51 2.16
N GLY A 182 -28.94 17.41 2.71
CA GLY A 182 -27.91 16.49 2.22
C GLY A 182 -28.09 15.05 2.70
N ARG A 183 -28.89 14.79 3.75
CA ARG A 183 -29.03 13.46 4.35
C ARG A 183 -29.44 12.35 3.37
N PRO A 184 -30.40 12.55 2.43
CA PRO A 184 -30.76 11.51 1.47
C PRO A 184 -29.61 11.12 0.56
N VAL A 185 -28.78 12.08 0.15
CA VAL A 185 -27.60 11.82 -0.69
C VAL A 185 -26.52 11.09 0.12
N LEU A 186 -26.31 11.47 1.38
CA LEU A 186 -25.38 10.76 2.27
C LEU A 186 -25.79 9.29 2.46
N ALA A 187 -27.08 9.04 2.74
CA ALA A 187 -27.62 7.69 2.88
C ALA A 187 -27.47 6.86 1.59
N PHE A 188 -27.66 7.49 0.43
CA PHE A 188 -27.43 6.84 -0.86
C PHE A 188 -25.95 6.46 -1.06
N ILE A 189 -25.02 7.35 -0.71
CA ILE A 189 -23.57 7.09 -0.78
C ILE A 189 -23.18 5.95 0.15
N ASP A 190 -23.75 5.90 1.36
CA ASP A 190 -23.50 4.82 2.32
C ASP A 190 -23.93 3.44 1.76
N ILE A 191 -25.12 3.34 1.17
CA ILE A 191 -25.60 2.10 0.54
C ILE A 191 -24.69 1.67 -0.62
N ILE A 192 -24.24 2.63 -1.44
CA ILE A 192 -23.29 2.36 -2.53
C ILE A 192 -21.95 1.87 -1.98
N SER A 193 -21.44 2.48 -0.91
CA SER A 193 -20.19 2.08 -0.24
C SER A 193 -20.24 0.60 0.17
N HIS A 194 -21.31 0.21 0.86
CA HIS A 194 -21.56 -1.17 1.26
C HIS A 194 -21.68 -2.11 0.07
N THR A 195 -22.30 -1.66 -1.03
CA THR A 195 -22.39 -2.43 -2.27
C THR A 195 -21.00 -2.69 -2.85
N PHE A 196 -20.13 -1.67 -2.91
CA PHE A 196 -18.77 -1.84 -3.37
C PHE A 196 -17.94 -2.76 -2.46
N PHE A 197 -18.10 -2.69 -1.13
CA PHE A 197 -17.47 -3.65 -0.22
C PHE A 197 -17.94 -5.10 -0.46
N GLY A 198 -19.21 -5.29 -0.81
CA GLY A 198 -19.73 -6.58 -1.26
C GLY A 198 -19.00 -7.11 -2.51
N ILE A 199 -18.81 -6.24 -3.52
CA ILE A 199 -18.07 -6.57 -4.75
C ILE A 199 -16.60 -6.90 -4.45
N VAL A 200 -15.94 -6.13 -3.57
CA VAL A 200 -14.59 -6.43 -3.10
C VAL A 200 -14.53 -7.85 -2.54
N GLY A 201 -15.48 -8.22 -1.67
CA GLY A 201 -15.57 -9.58 -1.12
C GLY A 201 -15.65 -10.68 -2.18
N ILE A 202 -16.30 -10.41 -3.32
CA ILE A 202 -16.37 -11.34 -4.46
C ILE A 202 -15.01 -11.42 -5.16
N ILE A 203 -14.40 -10.29 -5.53
CA ILE A 203 -13.11 -10.24 -6.24
C ILE A 203 -12.01 -10.87 -5.39
N MET A 204 -12.06 -10.69 -4.06
CA MET A 204 -11.09 -11.28 -3.13
C MET A 204 -11.04 -12.81 -3.19
N LYS A 205 -12.09 -13.50 -3.65
CA LYS A 205 -12.04 -14.95 -3.89
C LYS A 205 -11.09 -15.34 -5.02
N ALA A 206 -10.80 -14.42 -5.94
CA ALA A 206 -9.83 -14.59 -7.02
C ALA A 206 -8.40 -14.18 -6.62
N ALA A 207 -8.19 -13.64 -5.41
CA ALA A 207 -6.86 -13.20 -4.95
C ALA A 207 -5.77 -14.28 -5.00
N PRO A 208 -6.03 -15.57 -4.68
CA PRO A 208 -5.03 -16.61 -4.85
C PRO A 208 -4.56 -16.76 -6.31
N ILE A 209 -5.47 -16.64 -7.28
CA ILE A 209 -5.14 -16.75 -8.71
C ILE A 209 -4.27 -15.57 -9.14
N GLY A 210 -4.60 -14.36 -8.70
CA GLY A 210 -3.79 -13.16 -8.94
C GLY A 210 -2.38 -13.29 -8.38
N ALA A 211 -2.25 -13.71 -7.11
CA ALA A 211 -0.97 -13.91 -6.44
C ALA A 211 -0.12 -15.00 -7.11
N PHE A 212 -0.75 -16.11 -7.53
CA PHE A 212 -0.09 -17.15 -8.32
C PHE A 212 0.50 -16.58 -9.62
N GLY A 213 -0.31 -15.86 -10.40
CA GLY A 213 0.12 -15.31 -11.69
C GLY A 213 1.25 -14.29 -11.57
N ALA A 214 1.15 -13.39 -10.59
CA ALA A 214 2.16 -12.38 -10.32
C ALA A 214 3.50 -12.98 -9.87
N MET A 215 3.47 -13.99 -8.99
CA MET A 215 4.69 -14.67 -8.53
C MET A 215 5.31 -15.55 -9.63
N ALA A 216 4.49 -16.26 -10.42
CA ALA A 216 4.97 -17.04 -11.55
C ALA A 216 5.64 -16.16 -12.61
N PHE A 217 5.06 -15.00 -12.92
CA PHE A 217 5.64 -14.04 -13.83
C PHE A 217 6.96 -13.48 -13.30
N THR A 218 6.98 -13.03 -12.05
CA THR A 218 8.17 -12.42 -11.44
C THR A 218 9.34 -13.41 -11.43
N VAL A 219 9.13 -14.64 -10.98
CA VAL A 219 10.20 -15.65 -10.95
C VAL A 219 10.57 -16.13 -12.36
N GLY A 220 9.60 -16.29 -13.26
CA GLY A 220 9.85 -16.76 -14.63
C GLY A 220 10.60 -15.76 -15.51
N LYS A 221 10.25 -14.46 -15.41
CA LYS A 221 10.86 -13.41 -16.22
C LYS A 221 12.24 -12.99 -15.73
N TYR A 222 12.37 -12.77 -14.42
CA TYR A 222 13.61 -12.25 -13.84
C TYR A 222 14.58 -13.38 -13.46
N GLY A 223 14.07 -14.60 -13.27
CA GLY A 223 14.87 -15.77 -12.93
C GLY A 223 15.34 -15.78 -11.47
N ALA A 224 15.58 -16.97 -10.94
CA ALA A 224 16.09 -17.14 -9.58
C ALA A 224 17.53 -16.59 -9.39
N GLY A 225 18.31 -16.49 -10.48
CA GLY A 225 19.69 -16.02 -10.46
C GLY A 225 19.83 -14.51 -10.21
N THR A 226 18.98 -13.67 -10.80
CA THR A 226 18.99 -12.21 -10.53
C THR A 226 18.49 -11.90 -9.13
N LEU A 227 17.52 -12.69 -8.64
CA LEU A 227 17.09 -12.67 -7.24
C LEU A 227 18.24 -13.00 -6.28
N LEU A 228 19.19 -13.85 -6.69
CA LEU A 228 20.39 -14.15 -5.91
C LEU A 228 21.37 -12.96 -5.89
N SER A 229 21.61 -12.32 -7.04
CA SER A 229 22.49 -11.15 -7.15
C SER A 229 21.97 -9.94 -6.37
N LEU A 230 20.64 -9.80 -6.25
CA LEU A 230 19.97 -8.78 -5.45
C LEU A 230 19.55 -9.30 -4.06
N ALA A 231 19.87 -10.55 -3.72
CA ALA A 231 19.40 -11.17 -2.48
C ALA A 231 19.89 -10.40 -1.26
N GLN A 232 21.13 -9.91 -1.29
CA GLN A 232 21.68 -9.13 -0.18
C GLN A 232 20.90 -7.82 0.03
N LEU A 233 20.56 -7.11 -1.06
CA LEU A 233 19.72 -5.92 -0.99
C LEU A 233 18.31 -6.25 -0.49
N MET A 234 17.71 -7.34 -0.97
CA MET A 234 16.38 -7.78 -0.55
C MET A 234 16.33 -8.20 0.92
N ILE A 235 17.33 -8.95 1.38
CA ILE A 235 17.46 -9.34 2.79
C ILE A 235 17.63 -8.09 3.65
N ALA A 236 18.51 -7.18 3.25
CA ALA A 236 18.69 -5.90 3.94
C ALA A 236 17.37 -5.13 4.01
N PHE A 237 16.64 -5.02 2.89
CA PHE A 237 15.34 -4.37 2.83
C PHE A 237 14.31 -4.99 3.79
N TYR A 238 14.15 -6.31 3.77
CA TYR A 238 13.21 -6.99 4.67
C TYR A 238 13.61 -6.85 6.15
N ILE A 239 14.92 -6.90 6.46
CA ILE A 239 15.43 -6.61 7.81
C ILE A 239 15.03 -5.19 8.22
N THR A 240 15.26 -4.19 7.36
CA THR A 240 14.88 -2.80 7.61
C THR A 240 13.37 -2.67 7.84
N CYS A 241 12.54 -3.30 7.01
CA CYS A 241 11.08 -3.29 7.18
C CYS A 241 10.66 -3.90 8.52
N VAL A 242 11.26 -5.04 8.91
CA VAL A 242 10.98 -5.67 10.21
C VAL A 242 11.42 -4.74 11.35
N ILE A 243 12.58 -4.12 11.25
CA ILE A 243 13.06 -3.16 12.25
C ILE A 243 12.08 -1.98 12.37
N PHE A 244 11.69 -1.39 11.24
CA PHE A 244 10.76 -0.26 11.23
C PHE A 244 9.39 -0.64 11.82
N VAL A 245 8.81 -1.78 11.40
CA VAL A 245 7.50 -2.21 11.87
C VAL A 245 7.52 -2.60 13.34
N VAL A 246 8.52 -3.35 13.81
CA VAL A 246 8.55 -3.87 15.19
C VAL A 246 9.01 -2.81 16.17
N PHE A 247 10.01 -2.00 15.84
CA PHE A 247 10.58 -1.02 16.77
C PHE A 247 9.95 0.37 16.62
N VAL A 248 9.83 0.90 15.40
CA VAL A 248 9.29 2.27 15.21
C VAL A 248 7.77 2.26 15.35
N LEU A 249 7.06 1.51 14.51
CA LEU A 249 5.60 1.39 14.62
C LEU A 249 5.18 0.68 15.92
N GLY A 250 5.99 -0.26 16.41
CA GLY A 250 5.73 -0.92 17.69
C GLY A 250 5.87 0.00 18.90
N ALA A 251 6.85 0.91 18.91
CA ALA A 251 6.96 1.92 19.97
C ALA A 251 5.75 2.86 19.95
N ILE A 252 5.31 3.30 18.77
CA ILE A 252 4.11 4.15 18.63
C ILE A 252 2.85 3.41 19.09
N ALA A 253 2.67 2.16 18.64
CA ALA A 253 1.54 1.34 19.06
C ALA A 253 1.52 1.17 20.59
N TRP A 254 2.69 0.92 21.20
CA TRP A 254 2.82 0.82 22.65
C TRP A 254 2.47 2.13 23.37
N LEU A 255 2.93 3.28 22.87
CA LEU A 255 2.60 4.60 23.41
C LEU A 255 1.09 4.92 23.31
N VAL A 256 0.42 4.46 22.24
CA VAL A 256 -1.03 4.64 22.04
C VAL A 256 -1.86 3.59 22.78
N GLY A 257 -1.23 2.52 23.28
CA GLY A 257 -1.87 1.53 24.15
C GLY A 257 -2.35 0.25 23.45
N PHE A 258 -1.83 -0.09 22.26
CA PHE A 258 -2.13 -1.36 21.60
C PHE A 258 -0.86 -2.12 21.17
N ASN A 259 -1.01 -3.42 20.92
CA ASN A 259 0.12 -4.28 20.57
C ASN A 259 0.23 -4.45 19.04
N ILE A 260 1.37 -4.04 18.48
CA ILE A 260 1.63 -4.12 17.04
C ILE A 260 1.57 -5.56 16.49
N LEU A 261 2.04 -6.56 17.24
CA LEU A 261 2.03 -7.95 16.79
C LEU A 261 0.61 -8.52 16.73
N LYS A 262 -0.27 -8.11 17.65
CA LYS A 262 -1.70 -8.46 17.58
C LYS A 262 -2.35 -7.80 16.35
N PHE A 263 -1.99 -6.55 16.05
CA PHE A 263 -2.48 -5.86 14.86
C PHE A 263 -2.01 -6.52 13.56
N ILE A 264 -0.71 -6.86 13.44
CA ILE A 264 -0.17 -7.62 12.31
C ILE A 264 -0.93 -8.94 12.11
N ARG A 265 -1.23 -9.66 13.22
CA ARG A 265 -2.02 -10.90 13.14
C ARG A 265 -3.44 -10.67 12.63
N TYR A 266 -4.04 -9.53 12.94
CA TYR A 266 -5.38 -9.15 12.48
C TYR A 266 -5.41 -8.85 10.97
N ILE A 267 -4.37 -8.18 10.45
CA ILE A 267 -4.24 -7.81 9.03
C ILE A 267 -3.39 -8.78 8.19
N LYS A 268 -3.11 -9.98 8.71
CA LYS A 268 -2.19 -10.96 8.08
C LYS A 268 -2.58 -11.34 6.66
N GLU A 269 -3.88 -11.38 6.37
CA GLU A 269 -4.38 -11.75 5.06
C GLU A 269 -4.04 -10.66 4.04
N GLU A 270 -4.24 -9.40 4.39
CA GLU A 270 -3.93 -8.25 3.56
C GLU A 270 -2.44 -8.17 3.27
N LEU A 271 -1.59 -8.37 4.29
CA LEU A 271 -0.14 -8.41 4.11
C LEU A 271 0.30 -9.49 3.12
N LEU A 272 -0.31 -10.68 3.18
CA LEU A 272 0.02 -11.78 2.26
C LEU A 272 -0.51 -11.57 0.85
N ILE A 273 -1.67 -10.92 0.70
CA ILE A 273 -2.17 -10.52 -0.61
C ILE A 273 -1.22 -9.50 -1.24
N VAL A 274 -0.87 -8.44 -0.50
CA VAL A 274 0.08 -7.42 -0.98
C VAL A 274 1.42 -8.03 -1.36
N LEU A 275 1.92 -8.99 -0.57
CA LEU A 275 3.14 -9.72 -0.90
C LEU A 275 3.01 -10.47 -2.24
N GLY A 276 1.91 -11.19 -2.44
CA GLY A 276 1.69 -11.98 -3.65
C GLY A 276 1.36 -11.15 -4.89
N THR A 277 0.70 -10.00 -4.74
CA THR A 277 0.26 -9.15 -5.85
C THR A 277 1.17 -7.96 -6.09
N SER A 278 2.14 -7.73 -5.19
CA SER A 278 3.05 -6.57 -5.19
C SER A 278 2.34 -5.22 -5.31
N SER A 279 1.14 -5.12 -4.73
CA SER A 279 0.28 -3.94 -4.86
C SER A 279 -0.51 -3.69 -3.58
N SER A 280 -0.28 -2.55 -2.94
CA SER A 280 -1.03 -2.08 -1.76
C SER A 280 -2.47 -1.69 -2.10
N GLU A 281 -2.73 -1.32 -3.36
CA GLU A 281 -4.06 -1.04 -3.92
C GLU A 281 -5.02 -2.21 -3.72
N ALA A 282 -4.50 -3.43 -3.86
CA ALA A 282 -5.25 -4.67 -3.84
C ALA A 282 -6.07 -4.86 -2.55
N VAL A 283 -5.64 -4.25 -1.45
CA VAL A 283 -6.22 -4.48 -0.11
C VAL A 283 -6.83 -3.22 0.50
N LEU A 284 -6.73 -2.07 -0.16
CA LEU A 284 -7.17 -0.79 0.40
C LEU A 284 -8.65 -0.82 0.86
N PRO A 285 -9.62 -1.31 0.06
CA PRO A 285 -11.01 -1.39 0.51
C PRO A 285 -11.21 -2.31 1.71
N ARG A 286 -10.44 -3.39 1.77
CA ARG A 286 -10.51 -4.37 2.84
C ARG A 286 -9.94 -3.84 4.14
N MET A 287 -8.88 -3.04 4.05
CA MET A 287 -8.29 -2.34 5.19
C MET A 287 -9.27 -1.34 5.81
N ILE A 288 -10.00 -0.58 4.98
CA ILE A 288 -11.06 0.33 5.45
C ILE A 288 -12.11 -0.46 6.25
N ALA A 289 -12.71 -1.48 5.63
CA ALA A 289 -13.74 -2.29 6.28
C ALA A 289 -13.24 -3.01 7.55
N LYS A 290 -12.00 -3.52 7.56
CA LYS A 290 -11.42 -4.17 8.75
C LYS A 290 -11.23 -3.19 9.91
N LEU A 291 -10.73 -1.99 9.64
CA LEU A 291 -10.50 -1.01 10.69
C LEU A 291 -11.83 -0.50 11.29
N GLU A 292 -12.85 -0.32 10.47
CA GLU A 292 -14.21 -0.01 10.95
C GLU A 292 -14.76 -1.13 11.84
N ASN A 293 -14.63 -2.40 11.41
CA ASN A 293 -15.02 -3.57 12.21
C ASN A 293 -14.20 -3.73 13.52
N LEU A 294 -12.98 -3.19 13.56
CA LEU A 294 -12.16 -3.15 14.76
C LEU A 294 -12.62 -2.06 15.75
N GLY A 295 -13.57 -1.21 15.36
CA GLY A 295 -14.12 -0.12 16.17
C GLY A 295 -13.48 1.25 15.90
N CYS A 296 -12.65 1.39 14.86
CA CYS A 296 -12.18 2.70 14.44
C CYS A 296 -13.34 3.53 13.89
N LYS A 297 -13.40 4.80 14.25
CA LYS A 297 -14.44 5.71 13.74
C LYS A 297 -14.32 5.81 12.22
N GLU A 298 -15.42 5.60 11.50
CA GLU A 298 -15.51 5.72 10.03
C GLU A 298 -14.92 7.03 9.53
N SER A 299 -15.14 8.11 10.28
CA SER A 299 -14.62 9.43 9.96
C SER A 299 -13.10 9.58 10.04
N VAL A 300 -12.44 8.76 10.85
CA VAL A 300 -10.97 8.67 10.89
C VAL A 300 -10.48 7.72 9.81
N VAL A 301 -11.10 6.55 9.66
CA VAL A 301 -10.70 5.55 8.65
C VAL A 301 -10.83 6.11 7.23
N GLY A 302 -11.98 6.69 6.92
CA GLY A 302 -12.29 7.23 5.60
C GLY A 302 -11.44 8.41 5.17
N LEU A 303 -10.85 9.14 6.12
CA LEU A 303 -9.91 10.22 5.81
C LEU A 303 -8.46 9.73 5.80
N VAL A 304 -8.04 9.02 6.86
CA VAL A 304 -6.62 8.72 7.10
C VAL A 304 -6.12 7.61 6.17
N ILE A 305 -6.91 6.57 5.91
CA ILE A 305 -6.46 5.42 5.10
C ILE A 305 -6.28 5.81 3.62
N PRO A 306 -7.23 6.49 2.94
CA PRO A 306 -7.03 6.91 1.56
C PRO A 306 -5.93 7.97 1.41
N THR A 307 -5.82 8.90 2.36
CA THR A 307 -4.75 9.90 2.33
C THR A 307 -3.38 9.26 2.54
N GLY A 308 -3.26 8.35 3.52
CA GLY A 308 -2.01 7.63 3.79
C GLY A 308 -1.58 6.73 2.64
N TYR A 309 -2.52 6.17 1.87
CA TYR A 309 -2.20 5.43 0.66
C TYR A 309 -1.41 6.27 -0.35
N SER A 310 -1.78 7.54 -0.53
CA SER A 310 -1.12 8.44 -1.48
C SER A 310 0.11 9.12 -0.91
N PHE A 311 0.10 9.46 0.39
CA PHE A 311 1.10 10.34 1.01
C PHE A 311 2.05 9.64 2.00
N ASN A 312 1.83 8.37 2.35
CA ASN A 312 2.63 7.65 3.35
C ASN A 312 3.15 6.31 2.82
N LEU A 313 4.02 6.38 1.81
CA LEU A 313 4.60 5.21 1.15
C LEU A 313 5.92 4.76 1.80
N ASP A 314 5.93 4.57 3.13
CA ASP A 314 7.12 4.28 3.93
C ASP A 314 8.00 3.15 3.37
N GLY A 315 7.37 2.04 2.94
CA GLY A 315 8.09 0.90 2.37
C GLY A 315 8.80 1.24 1.05
N THR A 316 8.17 2.06 0.22
CA THR A 316 8.76 2.56 -1.02
C THR A 316 9.92 3.51 -0.72
N CYS A 317 9.75 4.41 0.26
CA CYS A 317 10.79 5.34 0.71
C CYS A 317 12.02 4.60 1.25
N ILE A 318 11.81 3.55 2.06
CA ILE A 318 12.89 2.65 2.51
C ILE A 318 13.58 2.04 1.30
N TYR A 319 12.82 1.42 0.38
CA TYR A 319 13.38 0.75 -0.79
C TYR A 319 14.19 1.71 -1.67
N LEU A 320 13.65 2.88 -2.02
CA LEU A 320 14.32 3.85 -2.88
C LEU A 320 15.61 4.39 -2.24
N THR A 321 15.59 4.66 -0.93
CA THR A 321 16.79 5.05 -0.19
C THR A 321 17.84 3.96 -0.26
N MET A 322 17.47 2.73 0.07
CA MET A 322 18.40 1.60 0.06
C MET A 322 18.91 1.29 -1.34
N ALA A 323 18.07 1.37 -2.36
CA ALA A 323 18.43 1.14 -3.75
C ALA A 323 19.42 2.20 -4.26
N ALA A 324 19.21 3.48 -3.94
CA ALA A 324 20.14 4.55 -4.32
C ALA A 324 21.53 4.34 -3.72
N ILE A 325 21.60 4.00 -2.42
CA ILE A 325 22.88 3.74 -1.77
C ILE A 325 23.51 2.43 -2.24
N PHE A 326 22.71 1.39 -2.47
CA PHE A 326 23.18 0.13 -3.04
C PHE A 326 23.83 0.33 -4.41
N LEU A 327 23.21 1.13 -5.28
CA LEU A 327 23.78 1.44 -6.60
C LEU A 327 25.12 2.16 -6.46
N ALA A 328 25.20 3.15 -5.57
CA ALA A 328 26.45 3.84 -5.30
C ALA A 328 27.56 2.90 -4.77
N GLN A 329 27.22 2.00 -3.85
CA GLN A 329 28.13 0.96 -3.37
C GLN A 329 28.57 0.02 -4.51
N ALA A 330 27.63 -0.42 -5.34
CA ALA A 330 27.90 -1.34 -6.44
C ALA A 330 28.80 -0.75 -7.52
N THR A 331 28.69 0.55 -7.79
CA THR A 331 29.51 1.29 -8.76
C THR A 331 30.75 1.95 -8.15
N ASN A 332 31.09 1.63 -6.89
CA ASN A 332 32.20 2.25 -6.16
C ASN A 332 32.15 3.80 -6.16
N THR A 333 30.93 4.35 -6.14
CA THR A 333 30.70 5.79 -6.08
C THR A 333 30.60 6.21 -4.62
N GLU A 334 31.59 6.94 -4.14
CA GLU A 334 31.58 7.46 -2.78
C GLU A 334 30.53 8.56 -2.63
N LEU A 335 29.56 8.33 -1.74
CA LEU A 335 28.57 9.32 -1.34
C LEU A 335 28.91 9.85 0.04
N THR A 336 29.22 11.15 0.10
CA THR A 336 29.35 11.88 1.35
C THR A 336 28.04 11.89 2.13
N LEU A 337 28.10 12.07 3.45
CA LEU A 337 26.90 12.18 4.29
C LEU A 337 25.92 13.25 3.78
N TRP A 338 26.43 14.38 3.26
CA TRP A 338 25.60 15.44 2.69
C TRP A 338 24.86 15.02 1.42
N GLN A 339 25.49 14.22 0.56
CA GLN A 339 24.82 13.67 -0.62
C GLN A 339 23.77 12.63 -0.22
N GLN A 340 24.04 11.82 0.80
CA GLN A 340 23.07 10.86 1.34
C GLN A 340 21.86 11.56 1.98
N LEU A 341 22.09 12.63 2.74
CA LEU A 341 21.01 13.48 3.26
C LEU A 341 20.27 14.21 2.13
N GLY A 342 20.99 14.58 1.06
CA GLY A 342 20.39 15.11 -0.16
C GLY A 342 19.42 14.11 -0.82
N ILE A 343 19.78 12.82 -0.88
CA ILE A 343 18.89 11.76 -1.36
C ILE A 343 17.62 11.67 -0.50
N ILE A 344 17.76 11.71 0.83
CA ILE A 344 16.59 11.76 1.74
C ILE A 344 15.73 12.98 1.44
N GLY A 345 16.34 14.16 1.27
CA GLY A 345 15.61 15.41 0.98
C GLY A 345 14.88 15.42 -0.37
N VAL A 346 15.31 14.61 -1.34
CA VAL A 346 14.59 14.44 -2.62
C VAL A 346 13.46 13.41 -2.50
N LEU A 347 13.56 12.47 -1.56
CA LEU A 347 12.57 11.41 -1.33
C LEU A 347 11.45 11.79 -0.35
N LEU A 348 11.55 12.95 0.31
CA LEU A 348 10.50 13.60 1.09
C LEU A 348 9.64 14.49 0.18
#